data_AF-A0A1H0PPN6-F1
#
_entry.id   AF-A0A1H0PPN6-F1
#
_cell.length_a   1.000
_cell.length_b   1.000
_cell.length_c   1.000
_cell.angle_alpha   90.00
_cell.angle_beta   90.00
_cell.angle_gamma   90.00
#
_symmetry.space_group_name_H-M   'P 1'
#
loop_
_entity.id
_entity.type
_entity.pdbx_description
1 polymer ?
#
loop_
_entity_poly.entity_id
_entity_poly.type
_entity_poly.pdbx_seq_one_letter_code
_entity_poly.pdbx_strand_id
1 'polypeptide(L)' 'MNTSPIKLDCSPVSIVVSCEDHPWWRSFRFHKDDAWDSACAHEEREHGDDRRQRHARDVRRARAREVAISEM' A
#
# COMPACT_ATOMS: atom_id res chain seq x y z
N MET A 1 8.42 4.20 17.59
CA MET A 1 7.86 4.55 16.26
C MET A 1 7.62 3.23 15.53
N ASN A 2 6.42 2.65 15.59
CA ASN A 2 6.14 1.39 14.88
C ASN A 2 6.01 1.68 13.39
N THR A 3 7.01 1.34 12.58
CA THR A 3 6.86 1.24 11.12
C THR A 3 5.82 0.17 10.79
N SER A 4 4.96 0.41 9.79
CA SER A 4 4.00 -0.62 9.31
C SER A 4 4.78 -1.90 8.94
N PRO A 5 4.29 -3.10 9.29
CA PRO A 5 4.99 -4.36 9.06
C PRO A 5 5.01 -4.76 7.58
N ILE A 6 4.37 -3.98 6.70
CA ILE A 6 4.33 -4.24 5.26
C ILE A 6 5.53 -3.62 4.56
N LYS A 7 6.24 -4.43 3.77
CA LYS A 7 7.37 -4.04 2.93
C LYS A 7 7.04 -4.19 1.45
N LEU A 8 7.55 -3.29 0.64
CA LEU A 8 7.50 -3.35 -0.83
C LEU A 8 8.93 -3.53 -1.34
N ASP A 9 9.20 -4.68 -1.94
CA ASP A 9 10.41 -4.95 -2.72
C ASP A 9 10.14 -4.56 -4.17
N CYS A 10 10.81 -3.52 -4.65
CA CYS A 10 10.61 -2.95 -5.98
C CYS A 10 11.76 -3.33 -6.90
N SER A 11 11.45 -4.09 -7.94
CA SER A 11 12.30 -4.40 -9.08
C SER A 11 11.85 -3.59 -10.31
N PRO A 12 12.71 -3.41 -11.33
CA PRO A 12 12.33 -2.75 -12.58
C PRO A 12 11.13 -3.38 -13.30
N VAL A 13 10.85 -4.66 -13.04
CA VAL A 13 9.79 -5.43 -13.73
C VAL A 13 8.65 -5.86 -12.82
N SER A 14 8.81 -5.74 -11.51
CA SER A 14 7.84 -6.29 -10.56
C SER A 14 7.98 -5.68 -9.17
N ILE A 15 6.91 -5.79 -8.39
CA ILE A 15 6.85 -5.36 -7.01
C ILE A 15 6.30 -6.52 -6.18
N VAL A 16 7.05 -6.92 -5.16
CA VAL A 16 6.61 -7.91 -4.18
C VAL A 16 6.25 -7.20 -2.89
N VAL A 17 5.00 -7.36 -2.46
CA VAL A 17 4.49 -6.87 -1.18
C VAL A 17 4.54 -8.03 -0.18
N SER A 18 5.16 -7.82 0.98
CA SER A 18 5.23 -8.81 2.05
C SER A 18 4.90 -8.18 3.39
N CYS A 19 4.43 -9.00 4.32
CA CYS A 19 4.20 -8.58 5.70
C CYS A 19 5.16 -9.33 6.63
N GLU A 20 5.82 -8.60 7.54
CA GLU A 20 6.75 -9.17 8.52
C GLU A 20 6.04 -9.99 9.60
N ASP A 21 4.81 -9.61 9.95
CA ASP A 21 4.00 -10.31 10.96
C ASP A 21 3.28 -11.54 10.37
N HIS A 22 3.06 -11.57 9.05
CA HIS A 22 2.41 -12.66 8.33
C HIS A 22 3.34 -13.26 7.27
N PRO A 23 4.32 -14.12 7.64
CA PRO A 23 5.33 -14.64 6.71
C PRO A 23 4.76 -15.45 5.54
N TRP A 24 3.56 -15.99 5.73
CA TRP A 24 2.80 -16.74 4.73
C TRP A 24 2.11 -15.84 3.70
N TRP A 25 1.97 -14.54 3.97
CA TRP A 25 1.31 -13.60 3.07
C TRP A 25 2.33 -12.85 2.22
N ARG A 26 2.14 -12.94 0.90
CA ARG A 26 2.86 -12.15 -0.10
C ARG A 26 1.94 -11.82 -1.27
N SER A 27 2.15 -10.68 -1.90
CA SER A 27 1.41 -10.26 -3.08
C SER A 27 2.38 -9.78 -4.16
N PHE A 28 2.10 -10.12 -5.41
CA PHE A 28 2.91 -9.76 -6.57
C PHE A 28 2.13 -8.78 -7.46
N ARG A 29 2.77 -7.66 -7.82
CA ARG A 29 2.17 -6.60 -8.66
C ARG A 29 3.19 -6.05 -9.65
N PHE A 30 2.69 -5.47 -10.74
CA PHE A 30 3.53 -4.81 -11.74
C PHE A 30 3.61 -3.30 -11.54
N HIS A 31 2.54 -2.68 -11.02
CA HIS A 31 2.46 -1.25 -10.80
C HIS A 31 2.45 -0.91 -9.32
N LYS A 32 3.00 0.26 -9.00
CA LYS A 32 3.15 0.73 -7.63
C LYS A 32 1.81 0.99 -6.96
N ASP A 33 0.83 1.50 -7.70
CA ASP A 33 -0.51 1.74 -7.16
C ASP A 33 -1.21 0.43 -6.79
N ASP A 34 -1.13 -0.60 -7.64
CA ASP A 34 -1.67 -1.93 -7.33
C ASP A 34 -0.97 -2.59 -6.13
N ALA A 35 0.34 -2.38 -5.99
CA ALA A 35 1.12 -2.84 -4.84
C ALA A 35 0.64 -2.19 -3.54
N TRP A 36 0.38 -0.89 -3.60
CA TRP A 36 -0.13 -0.15 -2.45
C TRP A 36 -1.57 -0.50 -2.10
N ASP A 37 -2.44 -0.69 -3.08
CA ASP A 37 -3.81 -1.17 -2.80
C ASP A 37 -3.78 -2.56 -2.15
N SER A 38 -2.87 -3.44 -2.61
CA SER A 38 -2.68 -4.74 -1.99
C SER A 38 -2.14 -4.66 -0.56
N ALA A 39 -1.21 -3.73 -0.30
CA ALA A 39 -0.69 -3.48 1.06
C ALA A 39 -1.82 -2.99 1.98
N CYS A 40 -2.62 -2.02 1.53
CA CYS A 40 -3.71 -1.47 2.32
C CYS A 40 -4.78 -2.52 2.61
N ALA A 41 -5.14 -3.35 1.63
CA ALA A 41 -6.13 -4.41 1.83
C ALA A 41 -5.66 -5.46 2.86
N HIS A 42 -4.37 -5.79 2.89
CA HIS A 42 -3.82 -6.68 3.91
C HIS A 42 -3.79 -6.02 5.29
N GLU A 43 -3.36 -4.75 5.38
CA GLU A 43 -3.36 -4.02 6.64
C GLU A 43 -4.77 -3.86 7.23
N GLU A 44 -5.76 -3.48 6.41
CA GLU A 44 -7.16 -3.34 6.82
C GLU A 44 -7.75 -4.65 7.36
N ARG A 45 -7.29 -5.80 6.86
CA ARG A 45 -7.82 -7.12 7.20
C ARG A 45 -7.12 -7.77 8.39
N GLU A 46 -5.79 -7.69 8.43
CA GLU A 46 -4.97 -8.45 9.38
C GLU A 46 -4.33 -7.55 10.47
N HIS A 47 -4.34 -6.24 10.27
CA HIS A 47 -3.80 -5.24 11.21
C HIS A 47 -4.84 -4.14 11.51
N GLY A 48 -6.06 -4.53 11.86
CA GLY A 48 -7.21 -3.61 12.00
C GLY A 48 -7.03 -2.42 12.97
N ASP A 49 -6.07 -2.50 13.89
CA ASP A 49 -5.72 -1.40 14.80
C ASP A 49 -4.65 -0.44 14.23
N ASP A 50 -3.88 -0.87 13.23
CA ASP A 50 -2.89 -0.02 12.56
C ASP A 50 -3.50 0.69 11.36
N ARG A 51 -3.84 1.98 11.54
CA ARG A 51 -4.53 2.80 10.53
C ARG A 51 -3.60 3.48 9.52
N ARG A 52 -2.30 3.15 9.51
CA ARG A 52 -1.28 3.93 8.78
C ARG A 52 -1.37 3.80 7.27
N GLN A 53 -1.55 2.60 6.72
CA GLN A 53 -1.71 2.40 5.28
C GLN A 53 -3.09 2.85 4.82
N ARG A 54 -4.12 2.75 5.67
CA ARG A 54 -5.41 3.39 5.40
C ARG A 54 -5.25 4.90 5.24
N HIS A 55 -4.49 5.56 6.12
CA HIS A 55 -4.17 6.98 5.97
C HIS A 55 -3.35 7.26 4.70
N ALA A 56 -2.35 6.42 4.39
CA ALA A 56 -1.58 6.55 3.16
C ALA A 56 -2.44 6.41 1.89
N ARG A 57 -3.43 5.51 1.89
CA ARG A 57 -4.42 5.32 0.83
C ARG A 57 -5.31 6.54 0.67
N ASP A 58 -5.82 7.07 1.77
CA ASP A 58 -6.68 8.26 1.78
C ASP A 58 -5.91 9.49 1.25
N VAL A 59 -4.64 9.68 1.66
CA VAL A 59 -3.78 10.75 1.15
C VAL A 59 -3.48 10.60 -0.35
N ARG A 60 -3.21 9.39 -0.84
CA ARG A 60 -3.00 9.15 -2.29
C ARG A 60 -4.26 9.45 -3.10
N ARG A 61 -5.42 9.01 -2.61
CA ARG A 61 -6.72 9.30 -3.26
C ARG A 61 -7.03 10.80 -3.28
N ALA A 62 -6.72 11.52 -2.20
CA ALA A 62 -6.88 12.97 -2.17
C ALA A 62 -5.99 13.66 -3.22
N ARG A 63 -4.70 13.29 -3.29
CA ARG A 63 -3.77 13.84 -4.30
C ARG A 63 -4.18 13.54 -5.73
N ALA A 64 -4.63 12.32 -6.03
CA ALA A 64 -5.10 11.97 -7.36
C ALA A 64 -6.30 12.82 -7.80
N ARG A 65 -7.18 13.19 -6.85
CA ARG A 65 -8.30 14.11 -7.11
C ARG A 65 -7.85 15.55 -7.33
N GLU A 66 -6.88 16.03 -6.55
CA GLU A 66 -6.34 17.39 -6.71
C GLU A 66 -5.66 17.59 -8.07
N VAL A 67 -4.90 16.60 -8.55
CA VAL A 67 -4.30 16.64 -9.89
C VAL A 67 -5.38 16.68 -10.98
N ALA A 68 -6.41 15.83 -10.87
CA ALA A 68 -7.50 15.81 -11.84
C ALA A 68 -8.32 17.10 -11.89
N ILE A 69 -8.40 17.87 -10.78
CA ILE A 69 -9.06 19.18 -10.74
C ILE A 69 -8.16 20.28 -11.31
N SER A 70 -6.83 20.18 -11.14
CA SER A 70 -5.88 21.18 -11.63
C SER A 70 -5.65 21.13 -13.15
N GLU A 71 -6.08 20.07 -13.84
CA GLU A 71 -5.99 19.89 -15.29
C GLU A 71 -7.28 20.26 -16.05
N MET A 72 -8.29 20.82 -15.35
CA MET A 72 -9.48 21.46 -15.92
C MET A 72 -9.36 22.99 -15.90
#